data_AF-A0A497CLU8-F1
#
_entry.id   AF-A0A497CLU8-F1
#
_cell.length_a   1.000
_cell.length_b   1.000
_cell.length_c   1.000
_cell.angle_alpha   90.00
_cell.angle_beta   90.00
_cell.angle_gamma   90.00
#
_symmetry.space_group_name_H-M   'P 1'
#
loop_
_entity.id
_entity.type
_entity.pdbx_description
1 polymer ?
#
loop_
_entity_poly.entity_id
_entity_poly.type
_entity_poly.pdbx_seq_one_letter_code
_entity_poly.pdbx_strand_id
1 'polypeptide(L)'
;MKYVKIPYYVVALILCCFNYSVAQKKSFAKDSLRIKVYTEIKYVNGRSKEITVKKVFCNYCSAIQIEALKEKAKELAFYDRYNPKKRLVNGIKKFTMIIRVSKKDLKELEKTKDSLLREN
;
A
#
# COMPACT_ATOMS: atom_id res chain seq x y z
N MET A 1 -34.37 -15.60 -44.35
CA MET A 1 -33.45 -15.74 -43.20
C MET A 1 -33.11 -17.21 -43.05
N LYS A 2 -31.84 -17.61 -43.22
CA LYS A 2 -31.41 -19.02 -43.13
C LYS A 2 -30.98 -19.33 -41.69
N TYR A 3 -31.66 -20.26 -41.04
CA TYR A 3 -31.34 -20.71 -39.69
C TYR A 3 -30.14 -21.65 -39.73
N VAL A 4 -29.07 -21.30 -39.03
CA VAL A 4 -27.88 -22.13 -38.88
C VAL A 4 -28.15 -23.17 -37.80
N LYS A 5 -28.05 -24.47 -38.15
CA LYS A 5 -28.14 -25.56 -37.17
C LYS A 5 -26.84 -25.62 -36.39
N ILE A 6 -26.83 -25.05 -35.18
CA ILE A 6 -25.66 -25.07 -34.30
C ILE A 6 -25.62 -26.43 -33.60
N PRO A 7 -24.55 -27.21 -33.76
CA PRO A 7 -24.45 -28.51 -33.12
C PRO A 7 -24.15 -28.40 -31.62
N TYR A 8 -24.68 -29.32 -30.83
CA TYR A 8 -24.65 -29.28 -29.36
C TYR A 8 -23.23 -29.25 -28.76
N TYR A 9 -22.23 -29.83 -29.44
CA TYR A 9 -20.83 -29.79 -29.00
C TYR A 9 -20.21 -28.39 -29.04
N VAL A 10 -20.66 -27.52 -29.96
CA VAL A 10 -20.23 -26.11 -30.02
C VAL A 10 -20.79 -25.34 -28.82
N VAL A 11 -22.04 -25.63 -28.43
CA VAL A 11 -22.66 -25.04 -27.23
C VAL A 11 -21.93 -25.51 -25.97
N ALA A 12 -21.58 -26.80 -25.88
CA ALA A 12 -20.83 -27.36 -24.75
C ALA A 12 -19.42 -26.76 -24.61
N LEU A 13 -18.72 -26.54 -25.73
CA LEU A 13 -17.39 -25.93 -25.74
C LEU A 13 -17.43 -24.48 -25.23
N ILE A 14 -18.41 -23.69 -25.66
CA ILE A 14 -18.60 -22.30 -25.22
C ILE A 14 -18.92 -22.23 -23.72
N LEU A 15 -19.75 -23.15 -23.22
CA LEU A 15 -20.09 -23.22 -21.79
C LEU A 15 -18.87 -23.57 -20.92
N CYS A 16 -17.97 -24.43 -21.42
CA CYS A 16 -16.76 -24.83 -20.70
C CYS A 16 -15.74 -23.69 -20.60
N CYS A 17 -15.55 -22.91 -21.66
CA CYS A 17 -14.61 -21.78 -21.66
C CYS A 17 -15.05 -20.61 -20.78
N PHE A 18 -16.35 -20.39 -20.58
CA PHE A 18 -16.86 -19.26 -19.79
C PHE A 18 -16.58 -19.40 -18.28
N ASN A 19 -16.53 -20.62 -17.76
CA ASN A 19 -16.34 -20.88 -16.33
C ASN A 19 -14.88 -20.69 -15.86
N TYR A 20 -13.90 -20.77 -16.76
CA TYR A 20 -12.47 -20.68 -16.40
C TYR A 20 -12.05 -19.25 -16.00
N SER A 21 -12.69 -18.22 -16.57
CA SER A 21 -12.32 -16.82 -16.38
C SER A 21 -12.74 -16.22 -15.03
N VAL A 22 -13.58 -16.91 -14.25
CA VAL A 22 -14.14 -16.39 -12.98
C VAL A 22 -13.29 -16.81 -11.77
N ALA A 23 -12.52 -17.89 -11.86
CA ALA A 23 -11.79 -18.47 -10.72
C ALA A 23 -10.53 -17.70 -10.27
N GLN A 24 -10.03 -16.73 -11.07
CA GLN A 24 -8.77 -16.03 -10.77
C GLN A 24 -8.92 -14.66 -10.08
N LYS A 25 -10.14 -14.23 -9.73
CA LYS A 25 -10.34 -12.98 -8.98
C LYS A 25 -10.27 -13.19 -7.46
N LYS A 26 -9.18 -13.78 -6.94
CA LYS A 26 -8.85 -13.63 -5.52
C LYS A 26 -8.42 -12.19 -5.29
N SER A 27 -9.32 -11.39 -4.72
CA SER A 27 -9.17 -9.95 -4.58
C SER A 27 -8.02 -9.60 -3.61
N PHE A 28 -6.85 -9.24 -4.14
CA PHE A 28 -5.76 -8.59 -3.38
C PHE A 28 -6.24 -7.34 -2.61
N ALA A 29 -7.37 -6.76 -3.00
CA ALA A 29 -8.00 -5.65 -2.28
C ALA A 29 -8.64 -6.07 -0.94
N LYS A 30 -9.02 -7.34 -0.76
CA LYS A 30 -9.68 -7.84 0.47
C LYS A 30 -8.71 -7.92 1.65
N ASP A 31 -7.43 -8.15 1.37
CA ASP A 31 -6.42 -8.48 2.39
C ASP A 31 -5.41 -7.36 2.66
N SER A 32 -5.52 -6.22 1.98
CA SER A 32 -4.63 -5.06 2.17
C SER A 32 -5.32 -3.87 2.82
N LEU A 33 -4.70 -3.36 3.89
CA LEU A 33 -5.08 -2.14 4.59
C LEU A 33 -4.41 -0.93 3.92
N ARG A 34 -5.10 0.21 3.94
CA ARG A 34 -4.59 1.50 3.43
C ARG A 34 -4.45 2.47 4.60
N ILE A 35 -3.23 2.64 5.08
CA ILE A 35 -2.93 3.49 6.24
C ILE A 35 -2.48 4.85 5.74
N LYS A 36 -3.16 5.91 6.20
CA LYS A 36 -2.78 7.29 5.89
C LYS A 36 -1.68 7.74 6.86
N VAL A 37 -0.67 8.41 6.34
CA VAL A 37 0.43 8.97 7.14
C VAL A 37 0.69 10.40 6.75
N TYR A 38 0.65 11.30 7.72
CA TYR A 38 0.96 12.71 7.55
C TYR A 38 2.46 12.95 7.73
N THR A 39 3.08 13.49 6.69
CA THR A 39 4.52 13.72 6.61
C THR A 39 4.78 15.15 6.15
N GLU A 40 5.91 15.69 6.60
CA GLU A 40 6.43 16.94 6.12
C GLU A 40 7.89 16.81 5.70
N ILE A 41 8.27 17.56 4.67
CA ILE A 41 9.65 17.69 4.22
C ILE A 41 10.03 19.16 4.29
N LYS A 42 11.12 19.46 5.00
CA LYS A 42 11.75 20.78 5.02
C LYS A 42 12.71 20.91 3.85
N TYR A 43 12.56 21.94 3.05
CA TYR A 43 13.44 22.27 1.93
C TYR A 43 14.25 23.53 2.21
N VAL A 44 15.52 23.48 1.82
CA VAL A 44 16.45 24.62 1.82
C VAL A 44 17.22 24.60 0.50
N ASN A 45 17.20 25.71 -0.24
CA ASN A 45 17.86 25.85 -1.55
C ASN A 45 17.51 24.71 -2.53
N GLY A 46 16.23 24.31 -2.54
CA GLY A 46 15.69 23.28 -3.41
C GLY A 46 16.09 21.85 -3.03
N ARG A 47 16.74 21.64 -1.89
CA ARG A 47 17.16 20.33 -1.36
C ARG A 47 16.38 19.99 -0.11
N SER A 48 16.00 18.72 0.05
CA SER A 48 15.38 18.23 1.29
C SER A 48 16.42 18.23 2.43
N LYS A 49 16.14 18.93 3.52
CA LYS A 49 16.96 18.94 4.73
C LYS A 49 16.48 17.91 5.75
N GLU A 50 15.18 17.76 5.89
CA GLU A 50 14.58 16.95 6.96
C GLU A 50 13.24 16.38 6.52
N ILE A 51 12.96 15.14 6.92
CA ILE A 51 11.69 14.45 6.66
C ILE A 51 11.12 14.00 8.01
N THR A 52 9.94 14.52 8.36
CA THR A 52 9.29 14.25 9.64
C THR A 52 7.89 13.69 9.44
N VAL A 53 7.60 12.57 10.09
CA VAL A 53 6.25 12.00 10.15
C VAL A 53 5.55 12.57 11.39
N LYS A 54 4.46 13.31 11.21
CA LYS A 54 3.70 13.89 12.34
C LYS A 54 2.66 12.94 12.89
N LYS A 55 2.00 12.17 12.02
CA LYS A 55 0.87 11.35 12.45
C LYS A 55 0.68 10.14 11.54
N VAL A 56 0.56 8.97 12.15
CA VAL A 56 0.07 7.76 11.51
C VAL A 56 -1.41 7.63 11.87
N PHE A 57 -2.29 7.57 10.87
CA PHE A 57 -3.73 7.39 11.10
C PHE A 57 -4.05 5.90 11.19
N CYS A 58 -3.66 5.29 12.31
CA CYS A 58 -4.00 3.92 12.66
C CYS A 58 -4.31 3.84 14.16
N ASN A 59 -5.60 3.76 14.50
CA ASN A 59 -6.07 3.67 15.89
C ASN A 59 -6.05 2.23 16.44
N TYR A 60 -5.88 1.24 15.57
CA TYR A 60 -5.80 -0.19 15.93
C TYR A 60 -4.37 -0.72 15.90
N CYS A 61 -3.37 0.13 15.63
CA CYS A 61 -1.98 -0.29 15.57
C CYS A 61 -1.33 -0.20 16.96
N SER A 62 -0.48 -1.16 17.28
CA SER A 62 0.42 -1.07 18.44
C SER A 62 1.49 0.00 18.21
N ALA A 63 2.18 0.42 19.28
CA ALA A 63 3.27 1.39 19.18
C ALA A 63 4.38 0.92 18.21
N ILE A 64 4.65 -0.38 18.18
CA ILE A 64 5.66 -0.99 17.30
C ILE A 64 5.24 -0.87 15.84
N GLN A 65 3.99 -1.24 15.53
CA GLN A 65 3.44 -1.10 14.18
C GLN A 65 3.44 0.35 13.72
N ILE A 66 3.10 1.29 14.62
CA ILE A 66 3.16 2.73 14.33
C ILE A 66 4.58 3.15 13.97
N GLU A 67 5.60 2.69 14.69
CA GLU A 67 7.00 3.06 14.41
C GLU A 67 7.48 2.50 13.07
N ALA A 68 7.21 1.23 12.78
CA ALA A 68 7.51 0.63 11.48
C ALA A 68 6.82 1.39 10.32
N LEU A 69 5.57 1.82 10.52
CA LEU A 69 4.85 2.64 9.55
C LEU A 69 5.47 4.04 9.38
N LYS A 70 5.99 4.66 10.45
CA LYS A 70 6.72 5.93 10.34
C LYS A 70 8.02 5.76 9.58
N GLU A 71 8.79 4.71 9.83
CA GLU A 71 10.02 4.43 9.09
C GLU A 71 9.73 4.23 7.61
N LYS A 72 8.73 3.41 7.29
CA LYS A 72 8.31 3.22 5.90
C LYS A 72 7.82 4.52 5.25
N ALA A 73 7.12 5.37 6.00
CA ALA A 73 6.70 6.67 5.51
C ALA A 73 7.89 7.60 5.22
N LYS A 74 8.89 7.63 6.10
CA LYS A 74 10.13 8.41 5.89
C LYS A 74 10.86 7.95 4.62
N GLU A 75 10.98 6.64 4.44
CA GLU A 75 11.58 6.05 3.24
C GLU A 75 10.83 6.46 1.96
N LEU A 76 9.50 6.35 1.95
CA LEU A 76 8.69 6.75 0.80
C LEU A 76 8.79 8.25 0.52
N ALA A 77 8.73 9.09 1.56
CA ALA A 77 8.94 10.52 1.42
C ALA A 77 10.34 10.87 0.91
N PHE A 78 11.35 10.09 1.31
CA PHE A 78 12.71 10.27 0.80
C PHE A 78 12.74 10.02 -0.71
N TYR A 79 12.20 8.92 -1.22
CA TYR A 79 12.19 8.69 -2.67
C TYR A 79 11.37 9.73 -3.45
N ASP A 80 10.32 10.25 -2.84
CA ASP A 80 9.41 11.22 -3.46
C ASP A 80 9.86 12.69 -3.32
N ARG A 81 10.98 12.96 -2.62
CA ARG A 81 11.45 14.33 -2.32
C ARG A 81 11.81 15.18 -3.54
N TYR A 82 12.14 14.54 -4.67
CA TYR A 82 12.47 15.25 -5.91
C TYR A 82 11.28 15.34 -6.87
N ASN A 83 10.10 14.88 -6.46
CA ASN A 83 8.89 15.01 -7.26
C ASN A 83 8.59 16.50 -7.51
N PRO A 84 8.50 16.96 -8.77
CA PRO A 84 8.32 18.38 -9.09
C PRO A 84 7.02 18.94 -8.51
N LYS A 85 6.00 18.11 -8.29
CA LYS A 85 4.72 18.55 -7.67
C LYS A 85 4.84 18.80 -6.16
N LYS A 86 5.92 18.32 -5.53
CA LYS A 86 6.10 18.32 -4.07
C LYS A 86 7.36 19.07 -3.62
N ARG A 87 8.29 19.33 -4.54
CA ARG A 87 9.52 20.09 -4.29
C ARG A 87 9.19 21.57 -4.03
N LEU A 88 9.90 22.15 -3.07
CA LEU A 88 9.91 23.59 -2.81
C LEU A 88 11.34 24.10 -2.89
N VAL A 89 11.52 25.38 -3.24
CA VAL A 89 12.83 26.04 -3.15
C VAL A 89 13.21 26.22 -1.68
N ASN A 90 12.31 26.76 -0.86
CA ASN A 90 12.49 26.90 0.58
C ASN A 90 11.16 26.64 1.30
N GLY A 91 11.23 26.18 2.55
CA GLY A 91 10.06 26.05 3.43
C GLY A 91 9.68 24.60 3.75
N ILE A 92 8.49 24.41 4.34
CA ILE A 92 8.00 23.10 4.79
C ILE A 92 6.85 22.66 3.89
N LYS A 93 7.05 21.56 3.15
CA LYS A 93 5.97 20.91 2.41
C LYS A 93 5.30 19.87 3.30
N LYS A 94 3.99 20.01 3.52
CA LYS A 94 3.17 19.03 4.24
C LYS A 94 2.35 18.21 3.25
N PHE A 95 2.26 16.90 3.45
CA PHE A 95 1.48 16.01 2.61
C PHE A 95 1.08 14.72 3.33
N THR A 96 0.05 14.07 2.81
CA THR A 96 -0.38 12.75 3.27
C THR A 96 0.01 11.72 2.24
N MET A 97 0.57 10.60 2.70
CA MET A 97 0.83 9.42 1.89
C MET A 97 -0.05 8.26 2.35
N ILE A 98 -0.29 7.30 1.46
CA ILE A 98 -1.03 6.08 1.76
C ILE A 98 -0.05 4.93 1.68
N ILE A 99 0.20 4.28 2.82
CA ILE A 99 0.95 3.03 2.89
C ILE A 99 -0.04 1.89 2.75
N ARG A 100 0.22 1.01 1.78
CA ARG A 100 -0.56 -0.21 1.60
C ARG A 100 0.21 -1.37 2.22
N VAL A 101 -0.41 -2.07 3.15
CA VAL A 101 0.19 -3.20 3.89
C VAL A 101 -0.83 -4.34 3.95
N SER A 102 -0.39 -5.59 3.88
CA SER A 102 -1.30 -6.72 4.08
C SER A 102 -1.67 -6.82 5.56
N LYS A 103 -2.88 -7.34 5.87
CA LYS A 103 -3.30 -7.58 7.26
C LYS A 103 -2.35 -8.55 7.97
N LYS A 104 -1.81 -9.53 7.23
CA LYS A 104 -0.89 -10.54 7.75
C LYS A 104 0.43 -9.88 8.16
N ASP A 105 1.05 -9.12 7.25
CA ASP A 105 2.35 -8.49 7.51
C ASP A 105 2.24 -7.48 8.65
N LEU A 106 1.13 -6.72 8.69
CA LEU A 106 0.89 -5.78 9.79
C LEU A 106 0.82 -6.52 11.14
N LYS A 107 0.13 -7.67 11.20
CA LYS A 107 0.05 -8.49 12.41
C LYS A 107 1.40 -9.13 12.77
N GLU A 108 2.22 -9.44 11.78
CA GLU A 108 3.55 -10.03 11.99
C GLU A 108 4.54 -9.02 12.60
N LEU A 109 4.42 -7.73 12.24
CA LEU A 109 5.20 -6.63 12.85
C LEU A 109 4.98 -6.48 14.36
N GLU A 110 3.91 -7.03 14.91
CA GLU A 110 3.67 -7.07 16.37
C GLU A 110 4.61 -8.05 17.08
N LYS A 111 5.00 -9.15 16.42
CA LYS A 111 5.74 -10.26 17.02
C LYS A 111 7.26 -10.07 17.03
N THR A 112 7.81 -9.37 16.03
CA THR A 112 9.26 -9.31 15.76
C THR A 112 10.09 -8.54 16.80
N LYS A 113 9.49 -7.62 17.57
CA LYS A 113 10.22 -6.90 18.64
C LYS A 113 10.09 -7.57 20.02
N ASP A 114 9.07 -8.41 20.19
CA ASP A 114 8.82 -9.17 21.42
C ASP A 114 9.88 -10.27 21.63
N SER A 115 10.53 -10.73 20.55
CA SER A 115 11.74 -11.56 20.61
C SER A 115 13.01 -10.76 20.90
N LEU A 116 13.15 -9.54 20.38
CA LEU A 116 14.31 -8.68 20.61
C LEU A 116 14.38 -8.08 22.03
N LEU A 117 13.23 -7.95 22.70
CA LEU A 117 13.13 -7.53 24.11
C LEU A 117 13.20 -8.69 25.12
N ARG A 118 13.23 -9.95 24.65
CA ARG A 118 13.49 -11.13 25.50
C ARG A 118 14.94 -11.61 25.43
N GLU A 119 15.73 -11.04 24.53
CA GLU A 119 17.17 -11.32 24.35
C GLU A 119 18.08 -10.19 24.90
N ASN A 120 17.50 -9.20 25.60
CA ASN A 120 18.20 -8.21 26.42
C ASN A 120 17.60 -8.19 27.83
#